data_AF-A0A1Q8YIB2-F1
#
_entry.id   AF-A0A1Q8YIB2-F1
#
_cell.length_a   1.000
_cell.length_b   1.000
_cell.length_c   1.000
_cell.angle_alpha   90.00
_cell.angle_beta   90.00
_cell.angle_gamma   90.00
#
_symmetry.space_group_name_H-M   'P 1'
#
loop_
_entity.id
_entity.type
_entity.pdbx_description
1 polymer ?
#
loop_
_entity_poly.entity_id
_entity_poly.type
_entity_poly.pdbx_seq_one_letter_code
_entity_poly.pdbx_strand_id
1 'polypeptide(L)'
;MNWFERLTGFRETGYDDTRSKLKVEGRELHSLVNASSYGIGELELVSLDSLRERVKSAENSPGRLRVSVVSGDVRAMHSLPENAGALFQVASQFNLLEMVGPSVTPEHGVTRYEHDATQGPACAIAAGAATIYRNYFAPVGNALGQTQDRQLDGLADIGHALGEALGQPLENLWRMENGYAMCTRAGLDAITAHLGSLRQEKRDALCGLLRIGVHSDVEVTDAPGAPGQLVSQVFCSALPVAYGRTVAAAEHWKSFATLILLAAYEATLWAAVLNSERGASNVVLLTRLGGGAFGNNDDWIHAAMRRALEMARGYDLDVKLVSYGTPSREIVQMAKDFG
;
A
#
# COMPACT_ATOMS: atom_id res chain seq x y z
N MET A 1 10.96 -25.64 -4.13
CA MET A 1 9.90 -25.25 -3.17
C MET A 1 9.73 -23.75 -3.27
N ASN A 2 8.56 -23.29 -3.69
CA ASN A 2 8.26 -21.84 -3.76
C ASN A 2 8.12 -21.26 -2.34
N TRP A 3 7.97 -19.94 -2.23
CA TRP A 3 7.93 -19.27 -0.92
C TRP A 3 6.74 -19.75 -0.06
N PHE A 4 5.57 -19.95 -0.66
CA PHE A 4 4.36 -20.42 0.04
C PHE A 4 4.56 -21.82 0.63
N GLU A 5 5.07 -22.76 -0.18
CA GLU A 5 5.31 -24.14 0.22
C GLU A 5 6.40 -24.24 1.30
N ARG A 6 7.38 -23.33 1.30
CA ARG A 6 8.39 -23.25 2.37
C ARG A 6 7.77 -22.88 3.72
N LEU A 7 6.83 -21.95 3.75
CA LEU A 7 6.17 -21.53 4.99
C LEU A 7 5.14 -22.55 5.47
N THR A 8 4.31 -23.02 4.55
CA THR A 8 3.11 -23.80 4.90
C THR A 8 3.34 -25.31 4.84
N GLY A 9 4.39 -25.79 4.17
CA GLY A 9 4.65 -27.21 3.99
C GLY A 9 3.75 -27.89 2.95
N PHE A 10 2.93 -27.15 2.20
CA PHE A 10 2.13 -27.66 1.10
C PHE A 10 2.06 -26.67 -0.07
N ARG A 11 1.78 -27.16 -1.27
CA ARG A 11 1.59 -26.29 -2.43
C ARG A 11 0.22 -25.64 -2.38
N GLU A 12 0.15 -24.34 -2.69
CA GLU A 12 -1.12 -23.65 -2.86
C GLU A 12 -1.94 -24.30 -3.99
N THR A 13 -3.22 -24.54 -3.73
CA THR A 13 -4.16 -25.22 -4.63
C THR A 13 -5.41 -24.36 -4.80
N GLY A 14 -6.61 -24.93 -4.67
CA GLY A 14 -7.87 -24.16 -4.68
C GLY A 14 -8.01 -23.33 -3.41
N TYR A 15 -8.81 -22.27 -3.48
CA TYR A 15 -8.98 -21.31 -2.39
C TYR A 15 -9.43 -21.97 -1.08
N ASP A 16 -10.50 -22.77 -1.12
CA ASP A 16 -11.05 -23.43 0.07
C ASP A 16 -10.14 -24.54 0.61
N ASP A 17 -9.52 -25.33 -0.28
CA ASP A 17 -8.56 -26.38 0.12
C ASP A 17 -7.33 -25.77 0.80
N THR A 18 -6.78 -24.71 0.23
CA THR A 18 -5.68 -23.94 0.83
C THR A 18 -6.07 -23.39 2.19
N ARG A 19 -7.24 -22.74 2.27
CA ARG A 19 -7.75 -22.15 3.51
C ARG A 19 -8.01 -23.20 4.59
N SER A 20 -8.48 -24.40 4.22
CA SER A 20 -8.76 -25.49 5.17
C SER A 20 -7.51 -26.06 5.88
N LYS A 21 -6.33 -25.82 5.31
CA LYS A 21 -5.03 -26.28 5.83
C LYS A 21 -4.32 -25.23 6.69
N LEU A 22 -4.94 -24.07 6.87
CA LEU A 22 -4.40 -22.93 7.59
C LEU A 22 -5.38 -22.51 8.69
N LYS A 23 -4.84 -22.00 9.80
CA LYS A 23 -5.62 -21.51 10.92
C LYS A 23 -5.02 -20.21 11.43
N VAL A 24 -5.87 -19.24 11.77
CA VAL A 24 -5.44 -18.02 12.46
C VAL A 24 -5.82 -18.15 13.93
N GLU A 25 -4.85 -18.00 14.83
CA GLU A 25 -5.05 -17.94 16.27
C GLU A 25 -4.40 -16.67 16.81
N GLY A 26 -5.22 -15.73 17.32
CA GLY A 26 -4.72 -14.42 17.75
C GLY A 26 -4.02 -13.69 16.61
N ARG A 27 -2.71 -13.45 16.77
CA ARG A 27 -1.83 -12.76 15.80
C ARG A 27 -0.87 -13.71 15.08
N GLU A 28 -1.18 -15.01 15.04
CA GLU A 28 -0.37 -16.01 14.34
C GLU A 28 -1.17 -16.73 13.25
N LEU A 29 -0.50 -17.02 12.14
CA LEU A 29 -0.94 -17.95 11.11
C LEU A 29 -0.26 -19.30 11.34
N HIS A 30 -1.05 -20.34 11.55
CA HIS A 30 -0.60 -21.71 11.72
C HIS A 30 -0.87 -22.52 10.47
N SER A 31 0.12 -23.29 10.01
CA SER A 31 -0.11 -24.37 9.06
C SER A 31 -0.42 -25.67 9.78
N LEU A 32 -1.55 -26.28 9.41
CA LEU A 32 -1.98 -27.57 9.95
C LEU A 32 -1.21 -28.75 9.33
N VAL A 33 -0.39 -28.51 8.31
CA VAL A 33 0.36 -29.54 7.58
C VAL A 33 1.75 -29.76 8.17
N ASN A 34 2.47 -28.68 8.49
CA ASN A 34 3.84 -28.75 9.02
C ASN A 34 3.98 -28.25 10.47
N ALA A 35 2.88 -27.80 11.09
CA ALA A 35 2.82 -27.23 12.44
C ALA A 35 3.64 -25.93 12.65
N SER A 36 4.15 -25.32 11.58
CA SER A 36 4.80 -24.00 11.67
C SER A 36 3.77 -22.90 11.97
N SER A 37 4.19 -21.90 12.74
CA SER A 37 3.44 -20.67 12.96
C SER A 37 4.30 -19.43 12.70
N TYR A 38 3.64 -18.34 12.29
CA TYR A 38 4.28 -17.08 11.94
C TYR A 38 3.40 -15.90 12.38
N GLY A 39 4.03 -14.83 12.86
CA GLY A 39 3.36 -13.60 13.25
C GLY A 39 2.74 -12.87 12.06
N ILE A 40 1.42 -12.69 12.09
CA ILE A 40 0.70 -11.92 11.06
C ILE A 40 0.53 -10.45 11.44
N GLY A 41 0.70 -10.06 12.70
CA GLY A 41 0.52 -8.67 13.12
C GLY A 41 -0.94 -8.23 13.18
N GLU A 42 -1.21 -6.93 12.96
CA GLU A 42 -2.56 -6.35 12.93
C GLU A 42 -2.79 -5.50 11.70
N LEU A 43 -3.83 -5.85 10.93
CA LEU A 43 -4.24 -5.15 9.72
C LEU A 43 -5.38 -4.19 10.02
N GLU A 44 -5.21 -2.94 9.61
CA GLU A 44 -6.24 -1.92 9.65
C GLU A 44 -6.41 -1.26 8.27
N LEU A 45 -7.65 -1.08 7.82
CA LEU A 45 -7.99 -0.23 6.67
C LEU A 45 -8.42 1.15 7.18
N VAL A 46 -7.50 2.11 7.18
CA VAL A 46 -7.64 3.41 7.86
C VAL A 46 -7.64 4.56 6.87
N SER A 47 -8.46 5.58 7.13
CA SER A 47 -8.52 6.80 6.30
C SER A 47 -7.37 7.76 6.62
N LEU A 48 -6.98 8.59 5.63
CA LEU A 48 -6.02 9.67 5.85
C LEU A 48 -6.48 10.62 6.96
N ASP A 49 -7.75 10.99 7.02
CA ASP A 49 -8.27 11.87 8.08
C ASP A 49 -8.16 11.23 9.46
N SER A 50 -8.45 9.93 9.60
CA SER A 50 -8.23 9.22 10.87
C SER A 50 -6.75 9.22 11.28
N LEU A 51 -5.82 9.09 10.33
CA LEU A 51 -4.38 9.19 10.62
C LEU A 51 -3.99 10.61 11.05
N ARG A 52 -4.51 11.64 10.38
CA ARG A 52 -4.30 13.06 10.76
C ARG A 52 -4.79 13.33 12.17
N GLU A 53 -5.97 12.84 12.52
CA GLU A 53 -6.56 12.97 13.87
C GLU A 53 -5.71 12.29 14.92
N ARG A 54 -5.27 11.05 14.67
CA ARG A 54 -4.40 10.29 15.58
C ARG A 54 -3.09 11.01 15.83
N VAL A 55 -2.39 11.43 14.76
CA VAL A 55 -1.14 12.20 14.87
C VAL A 55 -1.39 13.48 15.66
N LYS A 56 -2.45 14.25 15.36
CA LYS A 56 -2.75 15.48 16.11
C LYS A 56 -3.02 15.24 17.60
N SER A 57 -3.58 14.09 17.96
CA SER A 57 -3.89 13.72 19.35
C SER A 57 -2.70 13.15 20.11
N ALA A 58 -1.67 12.71 19.40
CA ALA A 58 -0.52 12.06 20.01
C ALA A 58 0.49 13.08 20.54
N GLU A 59 1.20 12.70 21.60
CA GLU A 59 2.31 13.48 22.15
C GLU A 59 3.55 13.30 21.26
N ASN A 60 3.48 13.85 20.06
CA ASN A 60 4.54 13.74 19.07
C ASN A 60 5.83 14.32 19.63
N SER A 61 6.88 13.51 19.65
CA SER A 61 8.22 13.99 19.98
C SER A 61 8.69 14.92 18.87
N PRO A 62 8.90 16.21 19.14
CA PRO A 62 9.39 17.14 18.13
C PRO A 62 10.77 16.68 17.66
N GLY A 63 11.00 16.77 16.35
CA GLY A 63 12.21 16.25 15.75
C GLY A 63 12.54 16.92 14.43
N ARG A 64 13.39 16.26 13.65
CA ARG A 64 13.73 16.70 12.31
C ARG A 64 13.73 15.50 11.38
N LEU A 65 12.99 15.65 10.29
CA LEU A 65 12.99 14.71 9.19
C LEU A 65 14.40 14.59 8.59
N ARG A 66 14.86 13.35 8.41
CA ARG A 66 16.07 13.01 7.66
C ARG A 66 15.66 12.23 6.43
N VAL A 67 16.21 12.60 5.27
CA VAL A 67 15.92 11.89 4.01
C VAL A 67 17.23 11.43 3.38
N SER A 68 17.27 10.16 3.00
CA SER A 68 18.41 9.56 2.29
C SER A 68 17.92 8.64 1.17
N VAL A 69 18.80 8.32 0.22
CA VAL A 69 18.50 7.36 -0.84
C VAL A 69 19.11 6.01 -0.47
N VAL A 70 18.35 4.94 -0.63
CA VAL A 70 18.84 3.57 -0.52
C VAL A 70 18.56 2.83 -1.82
N SER A 71 19.54 2.04 -2.27
CA SER A 71 19.40 1.23 -3.47
C SER A 71 19.53 -0.25 -3.16
N GLY A 72 18.62 -1.06 -3.71
CA GLY A 72 18.69 -2.51 -3.57
C GLY A 72 17.33 -3.21 -3.64
N ASP A 73 17.36 -4.50 -3.34
CA ASP A 73 16.18 -5.34 -3.27
C ASP A 73 15.41 -5.09 -1.97
N VAL A 74 14.21 -4.51 -2.09
CA VAL A 74 13.35 -4.22 -0.95
C VAL A 74 12.99 -5.49 -0.15
N ARG A 75 12.92 -6.65 -0.80
CA ARG A 75 12.60 -7.92 -0.14
C ARG A 75 13.71 -8.30 0.84
N ALA A 76 14.96 -8.15 0.42
CA ALA A 76 16.12 -8.33 1.31
C ALA A 76 16.18 -7.25 2.41
N MET A 77 15.77 -6.01 2.09
CA MET A 77 15.74 -4.92 3.08
C MET A 77 14.82 -5.19 4.27
N HIS A 78 13.74 -5.98 4.11
CA HIS A 78 12.87 -6.35 5.24
C HIS A 78 13.62 -7.12 6.32
N SER A 79 14.65 -7.87 5.95
CA SER A 79 15.43 -8.74 6.83
C SER A 79 16.66 -8.06 7.45
N LEU A 80 16.92 -6.80 7.09
CA LEU A 80 18.07 -6.05 7.60
C LEU A 80 17.84 -5.64 9.07
N PRO A 81 18.79 -5.87 9.99
CA PRO A 81 18.64 -5.51 11.40
C PRO A 81 18.34 -4.02 11.63
N GLU A 82 18.91 -3.14 10.81
CA GLU A 82 18.65 -1.69 10.87
C GLU A 82 17.21 -1.31 10.51
N ASN A 83 16.46 -2.21 9.87
CA ASN A 83 15.06 -2.03 9.51
C ASN A 83 14.11 -2.76 10.46
N ALA A 84 14.58 -3.29 11.60
CA ALA A 84 13.69 -3.85 12.61
C ALA A 84 12.69 -2.78 13.09
N GLY A 85 11.40 -3.13 13.08
CA GLY A 85 10.28 -2.24 13.39
C GLY A 85 9.98 -1.17 12.34
N ALA A 86 10.77 -1.06 11.26
CA ALA A 86 10.61 -0.05 10.23
C ALA A 86 9.29 -0.19 9.47
N LEU A 87 8.83 0.92 8.87
CA LEU A 87 7.62 0.95 8.07
C LEU A 87 7.98 0.96 6.58
N PHE A 88 7.43 0.00 5.82
CA PHE A 88 7.64 -0.13 4.39
C PHE A 88 6.40 0.33 3.63
N GLN A 89 6.55 1.31 2.74
CA GLN A 89 5.50 1.63 1.76
C GLN A 89 5.47 0.53 0.69
N VAL A 90 4.31 -0.12 0.55
CA VAL A 90 4.07 -1.19 -0.41
C VAL A 90 3.17 -0.66 -1.52
N ALA A 91 3.66 -0.72 -2.76
CA ALA A 91 2.85 -0.46 -3.95
C ALA A 91 1.88 -1.62 -4.15
N SER A 92 0.63 -1.38 -3.78
CA SER A 92 -0.43 -2.38 -3.74
C SER A 92 -1.65 -1.91 -4.55
N GLN A 93 -2.67 -2.74 -4.62
CA GLN A 93 -3.98 -2.40 -5.17
C GLN A 93 -4.91 -1.86 -4.08
N PHE A 94 -6.06 -1.29 -4.47
CA PHE A 94 -7.03 -0.77 -3.49
C PHE A 94 -7.62 -1.85 -2.57
N ASN A 95 -7.44 -3.13 -2.92
CA ASN A 95 -7.81 -4.29 -2.09
C ASN A 95 -6.67 -4.83 -1.22
N LEU A 96 -5.52 -4.15 -1.17
CA LEU A 96 -4.34 -4.53 -0.37
C LEU A 96 -3.70 -5.87 -0.79
N LEU A 97 -3.90 -6.28 -2.04
CA LEU A 97 -3.25 -7.44 -2.66
C LEU A 97 -2.37 -6.98 -3.82
N GLU A 98 -1.44 -7.85 -4.22
CA GLU A 98 -0.41 -7.59 -5.23
C GLU A 98 -0.61 -8.46 -6.47
N MET A 99 -1.86 -8.63 -6.90
CA MET A 99 -2.20 -9.48 -8.05
C MET A 99 -1.62 -8.90 -9.34
N VAL A 100 -1.04 -9.74 -10.20
CA VAL A 100 -0.31 -9.32 -11.42
C VAL A 100 -1.19 -8.69 -12.52
N GLY A 101 -2.51 -8.64 -12.32
CA GLY A 101 -3.45 -8.03 -13.25
C GLY A 101 -4.90 -8.01 -12.74
N PRO A 102 -5.78 -7.22 -13.38
CA PRO A 102 -7.17 -7.03 -12.94
C PRO A 102 -8.01 -8.31 -13.02
N SER A 103 -7.69 -9.23 -13.93
CA SER A 103 -8.43 -10.49 -14.07
C SER A 103 -7.97 -11.59 -13.10
N VAL A 104 -6.97 -11.32 -12.24
CA VAL A 104 -6.38 -12.32 -11.33
C VAL A 104 -6.94 -12.14 -9.93
N THR A 105 -8.04 -12.82 -9.65
CA THR A 105 -8.76 -12.73 -8.38
C THR A 105 -8.03 -13.38 -7.18
N PRO A 106 -8.44 -13.09 -5.92
CA PRO A 106 -7.91 -13.72 -4.70
C PRO A 106 -7.86 -15.25 -4.73
N GLU A 107 -8.80 -15.88 -5.42
CA GLU A 107 -8.93 -17.34 -5.56
C GLU A 107 -7.81 -17.97 -6.40
N HIS A 108 -7.10 -17.18 -7.21
CA HIS A 108 -5.93 -17.65 -7.94
C HIS A 108 -4.68 -17.80 -7.06
N GLY A 109 -4.76 -17.41 -5.79
CA GLY A 109 -3.70 -17.59 -4.80
C GLY A 109 -2.60 -16.53 -4.86
N VAL A 110 -1.75 -16.55 -3.84
CA VAL A 110 -0.68 -15.57 -3.63
C VAL A 110 0.69 -16.09 -4.03
N THR A 111 0.88 -17.41 -4.17
CA THR A 111 2.16 -18.03 -4.58
C THR A 111 2.73 -17.38 -5.84
N ARG A 112 1.82 -17.07 -6.78
CA ARG A 112 2.11 -16.48 -8.09
C ARG A 112 2.83 -15.14 -8.04
N TYR A 113 2.87 -14.46 -6.89
CA TYR A 113 3.67 -13.25 -6.67
C TYR A 113 5.15 -13.50 -6.97
N GLU A 114 5.64 -14.75 -6.89
CA GLU A 114 7.04 -15.09 -7.21
C GLU A 114 7.43 -14.84 -8.68
N HIS A 115 6.45 -14.70 -9.58
CA HIS A 115 6.67 -14.45 -10.99
C HIS A 115 6.56 -12.97 -11.38
N ASP A 116 6.28 -12.09 -10.41
CA ASP A 116 6.18 -10.66 -10.62
C ASP A 116 7.35 -9.95 -9.92
N ALA A 117 8.20 -9.31 -10.72
CA ALA A 117 9.40 -8.63 -10.25
C ALA A 117 9.13 -7.19 -9.76
N THR A 118 7.87 -6.77 -9.63
CA THR A 118 7.52 -5.46 -9.09
C THR A 118 7.68 -5.40 -7.57
N GLN A 119 7.70 -4.18 -7.04
CA GLN A 119 7.98 -3.91 -5.63
C GLN A 119 6.93 -4.47 -4.67
N GLY A 120 5.65 -4.44 -5.05
CA GLY A 120 4.55 -4.98 -4.24
C GLY A 120 4.75 -6.46 -3.91
N PRO A 121 4.79 -7.35 -4.92
CA PRO A 121 5.08 -8.78 -4.78
C PRO A 121 6.34 -9.08 -3.96
N ALA A 122 7.41 -8.29 -4.16
CA ALA A 122 8.65 -8.43 -3.37
C ALA A 122 8.41 -8.22 -1.86
N CYS A 123 7.65 -7.19 -1.48
CA CYS A 123 7.27 -6.93 -0.08
C CYS A 123 6.27 -7.96 0.44
N ALA A 124 5.34 -8.39 -0.40
CA ALA A 124 4.34 -9.40 -0.05
C ALA A 124 5.00 -10.75 0.29
N ILE A 125 6.02 -11.15 -0.46
CA ILE A 125 6.77 -12.39 -0.18
C ILE A 125 7.65 -12.23 1.07
N ALA A 126 8.23 -11.05 1.31
CA ALA A 126 9.04 -10.78 2.50
C ALA A 126 8.27 -11.03 3.81
N ALA A 127 6.99 -10.64 3.84
CA ALA A 127 6.04 -10.89 4.93
C ALA A 127 4.95 -11.89 4.50
N GLY A 128 5.38 -13.08 4.08
CA GLY A 128 4.54 -14.09 3.43
C GLY A 128 3.35 -14.54 4.27
N ALA A 129 3.50 -14.75 5.57
CA ALA A 129 2.38 -15.14 6.45
C ALA A 129 1.29 -14.04 6.51
N ALA A 130 1.71 -12.78 6.65
CA ALA A 130 0.82 -11.62 6.61
C ALA A 130 0.12 -11.49 5.25
N THR A 131 0.80 -11.79 4.15
CA THR A 131 0.20 -11.82 2.80
C THR A 131 -0.85 -12.92 2.66
N ILE A 132 -0.58 -14.14 3.14
CA ILE A 132 -1.56 -15.23 3.16
C ILE A 132 -2.79 -14.83 3.99
N TYR A 133 -2.58 -14.20 5.14
CA TYR A 133 -3.65 -13.64 5.96
C TYR A 133 -4.50 -12.63 5.18
N ARG A 134 -3.89 -11.64 4.52
CA ARG A 134 -4.60 -10.62 3.72
C ARG A 134 -5.51 -11.23 2.65
N ASN A 135 -5.12 -12.35 2.05
CA ASN A 135 -5.90 -13.02 1.01
C ASN A 135 -7.02 -13.91 1.58
N TYR A 136 -6.71 -14.74 2.59
CA TYR A 136 -7.58 -15.85 3.02
C TYR A 136 -8.36 -15.60 4.32
N PHE A 137 -7.94 -14.63 5.12
CA PHE A 137 -8.42 -14.48 6.50
C PHE A 137 -8.73 -13.04 6.92
N ALA A 138 -8.28 -12.02 6.18
CA ALA A 138 -8.62 -10.62 6.48
C ALA A 138 -10.14 -10.41 6.54
N PRO A 139 -10.67 -9.72 7.56
CA PRO A 139 -12.09 -9.38 7.63
C PRO A 139 -12.51 -8.48 6.46
N VAL A 140 -13.55 -8.88 5.73
CA VAL A 140 -14.19 -8.07 4.69
C VAL A 140 -15.69 -8.12 4.92
N GLY A 141 -16.25 -7.02 5.45
CA GLY A 141 -17.62 -7.00 5.93
C GLY A 141 -17.84 -8.06 7.01
N ASN A 142 -18.80 -8.97 6.79
CA ASN A 142 -19.18 -10.01 7.76
C ASN A 142 -18.47 -11.36 7.53
N ALA A 143 -17.47 -11.42 6.66
CA ALA A 143 -16.78 -12.65 6.30
C ALA A 143 -15.25 -12.49 6.35
N LEU A 144 -14.54 -13.61 6.40
CA LEU A 144 -13.08 -13.65 6.37
C LEU A 144 -12.60 -14.01 4.97
N GLY A 145 -11.48 -13.40 4.58
CA GLY A 145 -10.84 -13.61 3.29
C GLY A 145 -11.49 -12.82 2.16
N GLN A 146 -10.64 -12.42 1.22
CA GLN A 146 -11.03 -11.73 -0.01
C GLN A 146 -11.36 -12.77 -1.08
N THR A 147 -12.38 -12.50 -1.88
CA THR A 147 -12.82 -13.27 -3.05
C THR A 147 -13.06 -12.32 -4.22
N GLN A 148 -13.35 -12.82 -5.42
CA GLN A 148 -13.70 -11.98 -6.57
C GLN A 148 -14.86 -11.02 -6.24
N ASP A 149 -15.86 -11.51 -5.51
CA ASP A 149 -17.10 -10.78 -5.24
C ASP A 149 -17.08 -9.99 -3.92
N ARG A 150 -15.99 -10.09 -3.15
CA ARG A 150 -15.86 -9.46 -1.83
C ARG A 150 -14.41 -9.10 -1.54
N GLN A 151 -14.10 -7.81 -1.60
CA GLN A 151 -12.75 -7.30 -1.42
C GLN A 151 -12.75 -6.07 -0.53
N LEU A 152 -11.60 -5.78 0.08
CA LEU A 152 -11.34 -4.45 0.62
C LEU A 152 -11.30 -3.44 -0.54
N ASP A 153 -11.71 -2.21 -0.26
CA ASP A 153 -11.66 -1.13 -1.24
C ASP A 153 -11.24 0.18 -0.57
N GLY A 154 -9.97 0.53 -0.75
CA GLY A 154 -9.40 1.77 -0.23
C GLY A 154 -9.92 3.05 -0.89
N LEU A 155 -10.60 2.93 -2.04
CA LEU A 155 -11.14 4.05 -2.82
C LEU A 155 -12.64 4.27 -2.59
N ALA A 156 -13.32 3.38 -1.85
CA ALA A 156 -14.77 3.37 -1.69
C ALA A 156 -15.34 4.73 -1.21
N ASP A 157 -14.76 5.33 -0.17
CA ASP A 157 -15.26 6.59 0.41
C ASP A 157 -15.09 7.78 -0.54
N ILE A 158 -13.99 7.81 -1.31
CA ILE A 158 -13.79 8.80 -2.39
C ILE A 158 -14.81 8.58 -3.51
N GLY A 159 -15.07 7.31 -3.89
CA GLY A 159 -16.07 6.96 -4.89
C GLY A 159 -17.47 7.42 -4.52
N HIS A 160 -17.87 7.18 -3.27
CA HIS A 160 -19.14 7.65 -2.75
C HIS A 160 -19.24 9.18 -2.81
N ALA A 161 -18.24 9.90 -2.28
CA ALA A 161 -18.23 11.36 -2.27
C ALA A 161 -18.26 11.97 -3.67
N LEU A 162 -17.52 11.40 -4.63
CA LEU A 162 -17.53 11.85 -6.02
C LEU A 162 -18.86 11.54 -6.72
N GLY A 163 -19.45 10.36 -6.49
CA GLY A 163 -20.75 9.99 -7.04
C GLY A 163 -21.86 10.94 -6.58
N GLU A 164 -21.91 11.24 -5.28
CA GLU A 164 -22.83 12.23 -4.73
C GLU A 164 -22.60 13.63 -5.31
N ALA A 165 -21.35 14.10 -5.31
CA ALA A 165 -21.02 15.45 -5.77
C ALA A 165 -21.26 15.67 -7.28
N LEU A 166 -21.13 14.62 -8.08
CA LEU A 166 -21.37 14.66 -9.52
C LEU A 166 -22.80 14.28 -9.91
N GLY A 167 -23.62 13.82 -8.96
CA GLY A 167 -25.00 13.39 -9.22
C GLY A 167 -25.10 12.22 -10.20
N GLN A 168 -24.11 11.33 -10.22
CA GLN A 168 -24.09 10.18 -11.13
C GLN A 168 -23.61 8.90 -10.42
N PRO A 169 -24.07 7.72 -10.87
CA PRO A 169 -23.60 6.45 -10.32
C PRO A 169 -22.08 6.26 -10.46
N LEU A 170 -21.47 5.55 -9.50
CA LEU A 170 -20.03 5.33 -9.44
C LEU A 170 -19.50 4.61 -10.69
N GLU A 171 -20.28 3.67 -11.22
CA GLU A 171 -19.97 2.91 -12.44
C GLU A 171 -19.78 3.78 -13.68
N ASN A 172 -20.31 5.00 -13.70
CA ASN A 172 -20.02 5.96 -14.77
C ASN A 172 -18.64 6.59 -14.62
N LEU A 173 -18.11 6.65 -13.39
CA LEU A 173 -16.78 7.17 -13.10
C LEU A 173 -15.72 6.10 -13.33
N TRP A 174 -15.85 4.95 -12.67
CA TRP A 174 -14.99 3.78 -12.85
C TRP A 174 -15.68 2.50 -12.40
N ARG A 175 -15.16 1.37 -12.87
CA ARG A 175 -15.46 0.05 -12.32
C ARG A 175 -14.26 -0.45 -11.52
N MET A 176 -14.48 -0.90 -10.28
CA MET A 176 -13.43 -1.60 -9.53
C MET A 176 -13.33 -3.03 -10.05
N GLU A 177 -12.13 -3.45 -10.45
CA GLU A 177 -11.85 -4.81 -10.94
C GLU A 177 -10.62 -5.34 -10.20
N ASN A 178 -10.83 -6.16 -9.17
CA ASN A 178 -9.76 -6.74 -8.36
C ASN A 178 -8.77 -5.72 -7.76
N GLY A 179 -9.30 -4.64 -7.20
CA GLY A 179 -8.50 -3.54 -6.65
C GLY A 179 -7.91 -2.57 -7.69
N TYR A 180 -8.23 -2.74 -8.98
CA TYR A 180 -7.91 -1.78 -10.05
C TYR A 180 -9.11 -0.88 -10.34
N ALA A 181 -8.95 0.43 -10.17
CA ALA A 181 -9.96 1.41 -10.56
C ALA A 181 -9.94 1.64 -12.09
N MET A 182 -10.77 0.89 -12.81
CA MET A 182 -10.89 0.95 -14.27
C MET A 182 -11.75 2.15 -14.67
N CYS A 183 -11.12 3.32 -14.73
CA CYS A 183 -11.80 4.59 -14.99
C CYS A 183 -12.27 4.72 -16.44
N THR A 184 -13.41 5.38 -16.62
CA THR A 184 -13.88 5.80 -17.93
C THR A 184 -13.32 7.19 -18.27
N ARG A 185 -13.22 7.51 -19.57
CA ARG A 185 -12.83 8.86 -20.00
C ARG A 185 -13.77 9.93 -19.46
N ALA A 186 -15.08 9.71 -19.62
CA ALA A 186 -16.10 10.65 -19.15
C ALA A 186 -16.05 10.84 -17.63
N GLY A 187 -15.79 9.76 -16.89
CA GLY A 187 -15.56 9.79 -15.44
C GLY A 187 -14.38 10.67 -15.05
N LEU A 188 -13.22 10.46 -15.70
CA LEU A 188 -12.02 11.26 -15.46
C LEU A 188 -12.20 12.74 -15.80
N ASP A 189 -12.90 13.04 -16.90
CA ASP A 189 -13.22 14.41 -17.30
C ASP A 189 -14.14 15.09 -16.28
N ALA A 190 -15.18 14.38 -15.81
CA ALA A 190 -16.11 14.87 -14.78
C ALA A 190 -15.39 15.11 -13.45
N ILE A 191 -14.54 14.16 -13.01
CA ILE A 191 -13.72 14.31 -11.81
C ILE A 191 -12.77 15.50 -11.97
N THR A 192 -12.09 15.64 -13.10
CA THR A 192 -11.18 16.76 -13.36
C THR A 192 -11.90 18.11 -13.29
N ALA A 193 -13.07 18.23 -13.92
CA ALA A 193 -13.87 19.45 -13.87
C ALA A 193 -14.33 19.77 -12.43
N HIS A 194 -14.80 18.75 -11.70
CA HIS A 194 -15.21 18.90 -10.31
C HIS A 194 -14.05 19.36 -9.42
N LEU A 195 -12.92 18.64 -9.44
CA LEU A 195 -11.71 19.01 -8.71
C LEU A 195 -11.26 20.42 -9.07
N GLY A 196 -11.30 20.81 -10.35
CA GLY A 196 -10.98 22.15 -10.83
C GLY A 196 -11.84 23.24 -10.20
N SER A 197 -13.11 22.97 -9.92
CA SER A 197 -14.06 23.89 -9.28
C SER A 197 -13.91 23.99 -7.75
N LEU A 198 -13.32 22.98 -7.11
CA LEU A 198 -13.17 22.94 -5.65
C LEU A 198 -12.08 23.89 -5.17
N ARG A 199 -12.35 24.53 -4.03
CA ARG A 199 -11.32 25.20 -3.21
C ARG A 199 -10.36 24.18 -2.60
N GLN A 200 -9.18 24.64 -2.22
CA GLN A 200 -8.12 23.79 -1.67
C GLN A 200 -8.58 22.98 -0.46
N GLU A 201 -9.37 23.58 0.45
CA GLU A 201 -9.85 22.88 1.65
C GLU A 201 -10.77 21.70 1.31
N LYS A 202 -11.57 21.83 0.25
CA LYS A 202 -12.46 20.75 -0.21
C LYS A 202 -11.72 19.65 -0.95
N ARG A 203 -10.64 19.99 -1.68
CA ARG A 203 -9.75 19.00 -2.26
C ARG A 203 -9.01 18.23 -1.17
N ASP A 204 -8.54 18.92 -0.14
CA ASP A 204 -7.84 18.30 0.99
C ASP A 204 -8.77 17.38 1.79
N ALA A 205 -10.03 17.78 2.01
CA ALA A 205 -11.04 16.91 2.60
C ALA A 205 -11.29 15.65 1.76
N LEU A 206 -11.28 15.75 0.42
CA LEU A 206 -11.41 14.58 -0.45
C LEU A 206 -10.17 13.66 -0.38
N CYS A 207 -8.95 14.21 -0.26
CA CYS A 207 -7.76 13.42 0.04
C CYS A 207 -7.92 12.65 1.36
N GLY A 208 -8.50 13.29 2.37
CA GLY A 208 -8.77 12.74 3.70
C GLY A 208 -9.57 11.43 3.69
N LEU A 209 -10.40 11.23 2.67
CA LEU A 209 -11.23 10.03 2.50
C LEU A 209 -10.47 8.82 1.94
N LEU A 210 -9.26 8.98 1.41
CA LEU A 210 -8.48 7.83 0.92
C LEU A 210 -8.18 6.90 2.10
N ARG A 211 -8.46 5.61 1.92
CA ARG A 211 -8.04 4.58 2.87
C ARG A 211 -6.82 3.81 2.36
N ILE A 212 -5.94 3.52 3.30
CA ILE A 212 -4.74 2.70 3.09
C ILE A 212 -4.76 1.51 4.07
N GLY A 213 -4.09 0.43 3.70
CA GLY A 213 -3.88 -0.69 4.62
C GLY A 213 -2.65 -0.45 5.48
N VAL A 214 -2.78 -0.44 6.81
CA VAL A 214 -1.66 -0.45 7.74
C VAL A 214 -1.60 -1.84 8.36
N HIS A 215 -0.54 -2.60 8.06
CA HIS A 215 -0.29 -3.92 8.64
C HIS A 215 0.90 -3.82 9.58
N SER A 216 0.59 -3.68 10.86
CA SER A 216 1.58 -3.46 11.91
C SER A 216 2.18 -4.76 12.39
N ASP A 217 3.49 -4.75 12.69
CA ASP A 217 4.19 -5.83 13.40
C ASP A 217 4.08 -7.19 12.72
N VAL A 218 4.23 -7.22 11.40
CA VAL A 218 4.26 -8.44 10.59
C VAL A 218 5.63 -9.11 10.70
N GLU A 219 5.64 -10.44 10.83
CA GLU A 219 6.90 -11.19 10.81
C GLU A 219 7.49 -11.24 9.40
N VAL A 220 8.80 -11.00 9.33
CA VAL A 220 9.58 -11.21 8.11
C VAL A 220 9.88 -12.69 7.95
N THR A 221 9.09 -13.36 7.11
CA THR A 221 9.14 -14.82 6.94
C THR A 221 10.14 -15.29 5.88
N ASP A 222 10.71 -14.36 5.10
CA ASP A 222 11.68 -14.67 4.05
C ASP A 222 13.13 -14.40 4.48
N ALA A 223 13.44 -14.68 5.76
CA ALA A 223 14.73 -14.36 6.38
C ALA A 223 15.28 -15.53 7.23
N PRO A 224 16.00 -16.49 6.64
CA PRO A 224 16.61 -17.59 7.41
C PRO A 224 17.59 -17.11 8.50
N GLY A 225 18.20 -15.93 8.31
CA GLY A 225 19.20 -15.35 9.22
C GLY A 225 18.67 -14.36 10.26
N ALA A 226 17.39 -14.01 10.22
CA ALA A 226 16.75 -13.08 11.17
C ALA A 226 15.33 -13.54 11.53
N PRO A 227 15.16 -14.75 12.09
CA PRO A 227 13.84 -15.28 12.43
C PRO A 227 13.15 -14.38 13.47
N GLY A 228 11.85 -14.11 13.27
CA GLY A 228 11.04 -13.33 14.20
C GLY A 228 11.23 -11.81 14.13
N GLN A 229 12.04 -11.27 13.19
CA GLN A 229 12.09 -9.82 12.98
C GLN A 229 10.72 -9.31 12.55
N LEU A 230 10.27 -8.23 13.19
CA LEU A 230 8.99 -7.58 12.88
C LEU A 230 9.22 -6.28 12.11
N VAL A 231 8.34 -6.01 11.15
CA VAL A 231 8.26 -4.73 10.43
C VAL A 231 6.81 -4.32 10.30
N SER A 232 6.54 -3.09 9.85
CA SER A 232 5.19 -2.68 9.45
C SER A 232 5.14 -2.44 7.95
N GLN A 233 4.00 -2.75 7.33
CA GLN A 233 3.78 -2.52 5.90
C GLN A 233 2.57 -1.61 5.72
N VAL A 234 2.72 -0.59 4.88
CA VAL A 234 1.63 0.30 4.48
C VAL A 234 1.30 0.11 3.01
N PHE A 235 0.11 -0.42 2.76
CA PHE A 235 -0.42 -0.76 1.44
C PHE A 235 -1.15 0.46 0.87
N CYS A 236 -0.47 1.11 -0.06
CA CYS A 236 -1.00 2.25 -0.79
C CYS A 236 -1.21 1.84 -2.25
N SER A 237 -2.31 2.33 -2.85
CA SER A 237 -2.52 2.21 -4.27
C SER A 237 -2.41 3.55 -4.97
N ALA A 238 -1.82 3.54 -6.16
CA ALA A 238 -1.97 4.62 -7.13
C ALA A 238 -3.06 4.24 -8.15
N LEU A 239 -3.47 5.18 -9.00
CA LEU A 239 -4.38 4.83 -10.09
C LEU A 239 -3.67 3.99 -11.16
N PRO A 240 -4.32 2.97 -11.75
CA PRO A 240 -3.71 2.09 -12.73
C PRO A 240 -3.74 2.69 -14.16
N VAL A 241 -3.07 3.82 -14.35
CA VAL A 241 -3.06 4.63 -15.60
C VAL A 241 -2.77 3.77 -16.84
N ALA A 242 -1.75 2.91 -16.79
CA ALA A 242 -1.35 2.04 -17.91
C ALA A 242 -2.37 0.94 -18.25
N TYR A 243 -3.29 0.63 -17.34
CA TYR A 243 -4.34 -0.38 -17.54
C TYR A 243 -5.62 0.24 -18.14
N GLY A 244 -5.70 1.57 -18.22
CA GLY A 244 -6.79 2.32 -18.83
C GLY A 244 -6.83 2.20 -20.36
N ARG A 245 -7.02 0.99 -20.91
CA ARG A 245 -6.97 0.70 -22.35
C ARG A 245 -7.92 1.56 -23.21
N THR A 246 -8.97 2.12 -22.63
CA THR A 246 -9.95 3.01 -23.27
C THR A 246 -9.62 4.50 -23.13
N VAL A 247 -8.67 4.86 -22.26
CA VAL A 247 -8.23 6.24 -21.97
C VAL A 247 -6.75 6.38 -22.31
N ALA A 248 -6.45 6.51 -23.60
CA ALA A 248 -5.06 6.49 -24.10
C ALA A 248 -4.19 7.70 -23.67
N ALA A 249 -4.78 8.80 -23.18
CA ALA A 249 -4.04 10.01 -22.84
C ALA A 249 -3.91 10.17 -21.31
N ALA A 250 -2.67 10.13 -20.83
CA ALA A 250 -2.32 10.30 -19.41
C ALA A 250 -2.89 11.60 -18.81
N GLU A 251 -3.07 12.65 -19.62
CA GLU A 251 -3.61 13.93 -19.15
C GLU A 251 -5.00 13.84 -18.51
N HIS A 252 -5.86 12.91 -18.93
CA HIS A 252 -7.18 12.72 -18.30
C HIS A 252 -7.04 12.18 -16.87
N TRP A 253 -5.99 11.41 -16.59
CA TRP A 253 -5.74 10.83 -15.29
C TRP A 253 -5.14 11.82 -14.30
N LYS A 254 -4.43 12.84 -14.80
CA LYS A 254 -3.56 13.72 -14.01
C LYS A 254 -4.21 14.21 -12.72
N SER A 255 -5.41 14.80 -12.79
CA SER A 255 -6.07 15.40 -11.63
C SER A 255 -6.39 14.36 -10.56
N PHE A 256 -6.96 13.23 -10.96
CA PHE A 256 -7.36 12.18 -10.03
C PHE A 256 -6.15 11.41 -9.50
N ALA A 257 -5.20 11.06 -10.37
CA ALA A 257 -3.96 10.38 -9.98
C ALA A 257 -3.14 11.22 -9.00
N THR A 258 -3.06 12.53 -9.23
CA THR A 258 -2.38 13.45 -8.31
C THR A 258 -3.07 13.47 -6.95
N LEU A 259 -4.40 13.54 -6.89
CA LEU A 259 -5.15 13.49 -5.63
C LEU A 259 -4.83 12.22 -4.83
N ILE A 260 -4.86 11.06 -5.49
CA ILE A 260 -4.57 9.77 -4.86
C ILE A 260 -3.12 9.69 -4.37
N LEU A 261 -2.15 10.13 -5.19
CA LEU A 261 -0.74 10.14 -4.80
C LEU A 261 -0.49 11.07 -3.60
N LEU A 262 -1.08 12.28 -3.61
CA LEU A 262 -0.97 13.23 -2.49
C LEU A 262 -1.46 12.60 -1.18
N ALA A 263 -2.63 11.96 -1.22
CA ALA A 263 -3.21 11.32 -0.05
C ALA A 263 -2.40 10.10 0.41
N ALA A 264 -1.94 9.25 -0.52
CA ALA A 264 -1.20 8.04 -0.19
C ALA A 264 0.17 8.32 0.45
N TYR A 265 0.92 9.29 -0.08
CA TYR A 265 2.21 9.68 0.50
C TYR A 265 2.04 10.34 1.87
N GLU A 266 1.04 11.20 2.02
CA GLU A 266 0.72 11.82 3.31
C GLU A 266 0.33 10.76 4.35
N ALA A 267 -0.57 9.84 3.99
CA ALA A 267 -1.03 8.77 4.87
C ALA A 267 0.12 7.85 5.30
N THR A 268 1.07 7.57 4.39
CA THR A 268 2.27 6.78 4.70
C THR A 268 3.11 7.44 5.79
N LEU A 269 3.34 8.75 5.70
CA LEU A 269 4.16 9.45 6.69
C LEU A 269 3.45 9.61 8.03
N TRP A 270 2.13 9.79 8.05
CA TRP A 270 1.37 9.76 9.30
C TRP A 270 1.33 8.39 9.95
N ALA A 271 1.20 7.32 9.18
CA ALA A 271 1.37 5.96 9.69
C ALA A 271 2.78 5.75 10.27
N ALA A 272 3.82 6.33 9.66
CA ALA A 272 5.18 6.27 10.18
C ALA A 272 5.40 7.05 11.47
N VAL A 273 4.81 8.24 11.60
CA VAL A 273 4.81 8.98 12.87
C VAL A 273 4.20 8.12 13.97
N LEU A 274 3.01 7.57 13.74
CA LEU A 274 2.34 6.69 14.72
C LEU A 274 3.16 5.42 15.00
N ASN A 275 3.86 4.87 14.00
CA ASN A 275 4.76 3.73 14.17
C ASN A 275 5.95 4.07 15.08
N SER A 276 6.49 5.28 14.96
CA SER A 276 7.55 5.77 15.84
C SER A 276 7.04 6.02 17.26
N GLU A 277 5.87 6.64 17.41
CA GLU A 277 5.30 7.01 18.71
C GLU A 277 4.95 5.79 19.57
N ARG A 278 4.49 4.70 18.95
CA ARG A 278 4.28 3.43 19.65
C ARG A 278 5.58 2.69 20.00
N GLY A 279 6.73 3.26 19.64
CA GLY A 279 8.07 2.73 19.99
C GLY A 279 8.61 1.65 19.05
N ALA A 280 8.04 1.47 17.85
CA ALA A 280 8.52 0.46 16.91
C ALA A 280 9.78 0.92 16.17
N SER A 281 9.65 1.93 15.30
CA SER A 281 10.79 2.55 14.59
C SER A 281 10.36 3.84 13.91
N ASN A 282 11.30 4.77 13.79
CA ASN A 282 11.14 5.98 12.99
C ASN A 282 11.64 5.84 11.55
N VAL A 283 12.14 4.66 11.16
CA VAL A 283 12.63 4.39 9.81
C VAL A 283 11.45 4.11 8.87
N VAL A 284 11.45 4.80 7.72
CA VAL A 284 10.42 4.65 6.69
C VAL A 284 11.07 4.36 5.35
N LEU A 285 10.70 3.26 4.72
CA LEU A 285 11.14 2.93 3.37
C LEU A 285 10.05 3.36 2.38
N LEU A 286 10.32 4.47 1.69
CA LEU A 286 9.38 5.12 0.78
C LEU A 286 9.72 4.79 -0.66
N THR A 287 8.72 4.39 -1.45
CA THR A 287 8.92 3.96 -2.83
C THR A 287 8.31 4.94 -3.83
N ARG A 288 8.60 4.75 -5.11
CA ARG A 288 7.98 5.49 -6.23
C ARG A 288 6.64 4.84 -6.58
N LEU A 289 5.61 5.15 -5.79
CA LEU A 289 4.29 4.54 -5.83
C LEU A 289 3.64 4.73 -7.21
N GLY A 290 3.22 3.62 -7.84
CA GLY A 290 2.49 3.64 -9.10
C GLY A 290 3.31 3.98 -10.36
N GLY A 291 4.61 4.25 -10.22
CA GLY A 291 5.45 4.67 -11.35
C GLY A 291 5.96 3.52 -12.23
N GLY A 292 5.80 2.27 -11.79
CA GLY A 292 6.15 1.06 -12.55
C GLY A 292 4.99 0.61 -13.44
N ALA A 293 4.46 -0.59 -13.15
CA ALA A 293 3.37 -1.21 -13.92
C ALA A 293 2.12 -0.32 -14.06
N PHE A 294 1.80 0.50 -13.06
CA PHE A 294 0.63 1.38 -13.09
C PHE A 294 0.81 2.61 -13.99
N GLY A 295 2.05 2.96 -14.37
CA GLY A 295 2.33 4.00 -15.37
C GLY A 295 1.97 5.43 -14.96
N ASN A 296 2.02 5.76 -13.66
CA ASN A 296 1.86 7.14 -13.21
C ASN A 296 3.08 7.98 -13.64
N ASN A 297 2.84 9.25 -13.99
CA ASN A 297 3.88 10.17 -14.38
C ASN A 297 4.78 10.53 -13.17
N ASP A 298 6.10 10.51 -13.39
CA ASP A 298 7.11 10.80 -12.37
C ASP A 298 6.93 12.16 -11.69
N ASP A 299 6.52 13.19 -12.43
CA ASP A 299 6.34 14.53 -11.88
C ASP A 299 5.20 14.57 -10.84
N TRP A 300 4.14 13.79 -11.04
CA TRP A 300 3.03 13.71 -10.10
C TRP A 300 3.46 13.02 -8.82
N ILE A 301 4.23 11.93 -8.97
CA ILE A 301 4.78 11.15 -7.85
C ILE A 301 5.76 12.00 -7.04
N HIS A 302 6.72 12.64 -7.71
CA HIS A 302 7.73 13.48 -7.05
C HIS A 302 7.10 14.68 -6.35
N ALA A 303 6.10 15.34 -6.96
CA ALA A 303 5.41 16.45 -6.32
C ALA A 303 4.63 16.01 -5.07
N ALA A 304 3.93 14.88 -5.13
CA ALA A 304 3.20 14.33 -4.00
C ALA A 304 4.13 13.91 -2.85
N MET A 305 5.23 13.23 -3.19
CA MET A 305 6.27 12.84 -2.23
C MET A 305 6.88 14.06 -1.54
N ARG A 306 7.29 15.10 -2.28
CA ARG A 306 7.84 16.34 -1.71
C ARG A 306 6.86 17.03 -0.77
N ARG A 307 5.58 17.12 -1.14
CA ARG A 307 4.57 17.72 -0.26
C ARG A 307 4.45 16.95 1.05
N ALA A 308 4.40 15.62 0.99
CA ALA A 308 4.32 14.80 2.20
C ALA A 308 5.56 15.00 3.09
N LEU A 309 6.77 14.99 2.51
CA LEU A 309 8.01 15.25 3.26
C LEU A 309 8.01 16.64 3.91
N GLU A 310 7.49 17.67 3.23
CA GLU A 310 7.35 19.01 3.81
C GLU A 310 6.44 19.01 5.04
N MET A 311 5.31 18.29 4.99
CA MET A 311 4.38 18.17 6.12
C MET A 311 5.02 17.44 7.31
N ALA A 312 5.89 16.47 7.03
CA ALA A 312 6.58 15.69 8.06
C ALA A 312 7.89 16.34 8.56
N ARG A 313 8.26 17.54 8.09
CA ARG A 313 9.57 18.17 8.37
C ARG A 313 9.91 18.28 9.87
N GLY A 314 8.90 18.51 10.72
CA GLY A 314 9.03 18.67 12.17
C GLY A 314 9.00 17.37 12.99
N TYR A 315 8.93 16.20 12.35
CA TYR A 315 8.87 14.90 13.02
C TYR A 315 10.21 14.18 12.90
N ASP A 316 10.65 13.46 13.93
CA ASP A 316 11.88 12.66 13.89
C ASP A 316 11.69 11.36 13.08
N LEU A 317 11.54 11.48 11.76
CA LEU A 317 11.50 10.34 10.84
C LEU A 317 12.82 10.22 10.07
N ASP A 318 13.27 8.99 9.85
CA ASP A 318 14.36 8.67 8.95
C ASP A 318 13.80 8.00 7.68
N VAL A 319 13.55 8.82 6.67
CA VAL A 319 12.97 8.37 5.39
C VAL A 319 14.07 7.93 4.44
N LYS A 320 13.98 6.67 4.01
CA LYS A 320 14.79 6.05 2.98
C LYS A 320 13.99 6.02 1.67
N LEU A 321 14.40 6.83 0.69
CA LEU A 321 13.87 6.78 -0.67
C LEU A 321 14.46 5.55 -1.38
N VAL A 322 13.63 4.53 -1.58
CA VAL A 322 14.05 3.24 -2.13
C VAL A 322 14.08 3.27 -3.66
N SER A 323 15.19 2.85 -4.24
CA SER A 323 15.33 2.62 -5.68
C SER A 323 15.92 1.24 -5.95
N TYR A 324 15.27 0.41 -6.77
CA TYR A 324 15.86 -0.88 -7.14
C TYR A 324 17.13 -0.71 -8.00
N GLY A 325 17.11 0.24 -8.93
CA GLY A 325 18.25 0.59 -9.78
C GLY A 325 18.88 1.93 -9.42
N THR A 326 19.61 2.52 -10.37
CA THR A 326 20.16 3.87 -10.24
C THR A 326 19.03 4.87 -9.96
N PRO A 327 19.08 5.60 -8.83
CA PRO A 327 18.05 6.58 -8.49
C PRO A 327 18.03 7.72 -9.53
N SER A 328 16.85 8.26 -9.80
CA SER A 328 16.71 9.43 -10.67
C SER A 328 17.39 10.65 -10.06
N ARG A 329 17.71 11.64 -10.91
CA ARG A 329 18.30 12.91 -10.44
C ARG A 329 17.37 13.61 -9.45
N GLU A 330 16.07 13.53 -9.70
CA GLU A 330 15.02 14.13 -8.89
C GLU A 330 14.95 13.50 -7.50
N ILE A 331 15.08 12.17 -7.37
CA ILE A 331 15.13 11.46 -6.09
C ILE A 331 16.40 11.81 -5.31
N VAL A 332 17.56 11.84 -5.99
CA VAL A 332 18.82 12.26 -5.37
C VAL A 332 18.75 13.72 -4.91
N GLN A 333 18.14 14.61 -5.70
CA GLN A 333 17.96 16.00 -5.32
C GLN A 333 17.00 16.12 -4.14
N MET A 334 15.90 15.36 -4.13
CA MET A 334 14.96 15.34 -3.02
C MET A 334 15.62 14.94 -1.70
N ALA A 335 16.48 13.91 -1.70
CA ALA A 335 17.22 13.54 -0.51
C ALA A 335 18.17 14.66 -0.02
N LYS A 336 18.72 15.49 -0.92
CA LYS A 336 19.54 16.65 -0.52
C LYS A 336 18.70 17.78 0.07
N ASP A 337 17.51 18.02 -0.49
CA ASP A 337 16.62 19.11 -0.05
C ASP A 337 16.05 18.88 1.36
N PHE A 338 15.94 17.62 1.78
CA PHE A 338 15.39 17.19 3.07
C PHE A 338 16.41 16.43 3.95
N GLY A 339 17.68 16.42 3.58
CA GLY A 339 18.78 15.79 4.32
C GLY A 339 19.27 16.59 5.53
#